data_AF-A0A7X8IGY3-F1
#
_entry.id   AF-A0A7X8IGY3-F1
#
_cell.length_a   1.000
_cell.length_b   1.000
_cell.length_c   1.000
_cell.angle_alpha   90.00
_cell.angle_beta   90.00
_cell.angle_gamma   90.00
#
_symmetry.space_group_name_H-M   'P 1'
#
loop_
_entity.id
_entity.type
_entity.pdbx_description
1 polymer ?
#
loop_
_entity_poly.entity_id
_entity_poly.type
_entity_poly.pdbx_seq_one_letter_code
_entity_poly.pdbx_strand_id
1 'polypeptide(L)'
;MIVKLTMEQIDDVYYGNGLIVNEEKWMFVEQTFNNVLTDRKDGKYEHYIYKRLSDNKFFMITLYFEKYGADSYGYHVHFQDGIAREVKEESVTKTVWVEV
;
A
#
# COMPACT_ATOMS: atom_id res chain seq x y z
N MET A 1 -4.80 -11.03 10.30
CA MET A 1 -4.12 -12.10 9.51
C MET A 1 -2.95 -11.51 8.74
N ILE A 2 -1.90 -12.29 8.49
CA ILE A 2 -0.77 -11.91 7.62
C ILE A 2 -0.70 -12.94 6.49
N VAL A 3 -0.56 -12.47 5.26
CA VAL A 3 -0.39 -13.30 4.07
C VAL A 3 0.95 -12.96 3.44
N LYS A 4 1.80 -13.96 3.18
CA LYS A 4 3.05 -13.76 2.44
C LYS A 4 2.75 -13.68 0.96
N LEU A 5 3.40 -12.74 0.29
CA LEU A 5 3.33 -12.55 -1.15
C LEU A 5 4.63 -13.02 -1.81
N THR A 6 4.50 -13.50 -3.03
CA THR A 6 5.63 -13.80 -3.92
C THR A 6 6.13 -12.51 -4.58
N MET A 7 7.33 -12.54 -5.18
CA MET A 7 7.85 -11.37 -5.89
C MET A 7 6.96 -10.97 -7.09
N GLU A 8 6.45 -11.94 -7.84
CA GLU A 8 5.54 -11.70 -8.96
C GLU A 8 4.26 -10.95 -8.52
N GLN A 9 3.66 -11.37 -7.41
CA GLN A 9 2.50 -10.68 -6.84
C GLN A 9 2.80 -9.25 -6.37
N ILE A 10 4.05 -9.00 -5.95
CA ILE A 10 4.49 -7.66 -5.57
C ILE A 10 4.69 -6.80 -6.83
N ASP A 11 5.26 -7.36 -7.89
CA ASP A 11 5.36 -6.70 -9.19
C ASP A 11 3.97 -6.37 -9.76
N ASP A 12 3.00 -7.27 -9.60
CA ASP A 12 1.61 -7.02 -10.01
C ASP A 12 0.98 -5.82 -9.27
N VAL A 13 1.31 -5.63 -8.00
CA VAL A 13 0.90 -4.44 -7.23
C VAL A 13 1.58 -3.19 -7.77
N TYR A 14 2.88 -3.26 -8.06
CA TYR A 14 3.67 -2.13 -8.56
C TYR A 14 3.24 -1.69 -9.97
N TYR A 15 3.05 -2.63 -10.89
CA TYR A 15 2.66 -2.36 -12.28
C TYR A 15 1.14 -2.22 -12.47
N GLY A 16 0.33 -2.57 -11.45
CA GLY A 16 -1.12 -2.48 -11.52
C GLY A 16 -1.77 -3.58 -12.37
N ASN A 17 -1.12 -4.74 -12.51
CA ASN A 17 -1.58 -5.85 -13.37
C ASN A 17 -2.74 -6.67 -12.75
N GLY A 18 -3.16 -6.33 -11.52
CA GLY A 18 -4.16 -7.05 -10.76
C GLY A 18 -3.54 -8.16 -9.91
N LEU A 19 -4.06 -8.35 -8.70
CA LEU A 19 -3.43 -9.22 -7.70
C LEU A 19 -4.17 -10.56 -7.57
N ILE A 20 -3.46 -11.67 -7.77
CA ILE A 20 -3.98 -13.03 -7.55
C ILE A 20 -3.18 -13.70 -6.43
N VAL A 21 -3.85 -14.09 -5.35
CA VAL A 21 -3.22 -14.73 -4.18
C VAL A 21 -3.95 -16.03 -3.85
N ASN A 22 -3.23 -17.16 -3.87
CA ASN A 22 -3.80 -18.50 -3.66
C ASN A 22 -5.01 -18.76 -4.56
N GLU A 23 -4.87 -18.52 -5.87
CA GLU A 23 -5.92 -18.68 -6.89
C GLU A 23 -7.12 -17.73 -6.75
N GLU A 24 -7.12 -16.83 -5.76
CA GLU A 24 -8.17 -15.84 -5.57
C GLU A 24 -7.77 -14.47 -6.12
N LYS A 25 -8.68 -13.85 -6.87
CA LYS A 25 -8.51 -12.47 -7.32
C LYS A 25 -8.81 -11.49 -6.20
N TRP A 26 -7.87 -10.60 -5.93
CA TRP A 26 -8.01 -9.50 -5.00
C TRP A 26 -8.29 -8.21 -5.78
N MET A 27 -9.29 -7.46 -5.33
CA MET A 27 -9.74 -6.24 -5.99
C MET A 27 -9.04 -5.04 -5.38
N PHE A 28 -8.37 -4.23 -6.20
CA PHE A 28 -7.80 -2.96 -5.72
C PHE A 28 -8.92 -2.02 -5.25
N VAL A 29 -8.70 -1.39 -4.10
CA VAL A 29 -9.64 -0.46 -3.48
C VAL A 29 -9.09 0.96 -3.56
N GLU A 30 -7.92 1.19 -2.98
CA GLU A 30 -7.29 2.50 -2.95
C GLU A 30 -5.77 2.40 -2.73
N GLN A 31 -5.09 3.48 -3.08
CA GLN A 31 -3.69 3.71 -2.74
C GLN A 31 -3.66 4.90 -1.78
N THR A 32 -3.04 4.73 -0.62
CA THR A 32 -2.87 5.81 0.35
C THR A 32 -1.39 6.13 0.53
N PHE A 33 -1.13 7.43 0.65
CA PHE A 33 0.20 7.95 0.93
C PHE A 33 0.23 8.31 2.41
N ASN A 34 1.07 7.62 3.18
CA ASN A 34 1.32 8.07 4.54
C ASN A 34 2.34 9.20 4.50
N ASN A 35 1.84 10.44 4.37
CA ASN A 35 2.67 11.65 4.33
C ASN A 35 3.53 11.86 5.61
N VAL A 36 3.29 11.08 6.67
CA VAL A 36 4.13 11.12 7.89
C VAL A 36 5.49 10.44 7.67
N LEU A 37 5.59 9.52 6.70
CA LEU A 37 6.82 8.79 6.39
C LEU A 37 7.56 9.34 5.16
N THR A 38 6.96 10.28 4.41
CA THR A 38 7.49 10.82 3.14
C THR A 38 8.58 11.89 3.30
N ASP A 39 8.84 12.37 4.52
CA ASP A 39 9.84 13.42 4.79
C ASP A 39 11.24 12.88 5.11
N ARG A 40 11.48 11.57 4.95
CA ARG A 40 12.84 11.04 5.00
C ARG A 40 13.49 11.29 3.65
N LYS A 41 14.65 11.94 3.65
CA LYS A 41 15.47 12.23 2.46
C LYS A 41 15.81 10.99 1.60
N ASP A 42 15.50 9.79 2.10
CA ASP A 42 15.94 8.50 1.60
C ASP A 42 14.83 7.72 0.87
N GLY A 43 13.56 8.13 0.90
CA GLY A 43 12.49 7.43 0.17
C GLY A 43 11.06 7.70 0.64
N LYS A 44 10.08 7.04 0.01
CA LYS A 44 8.65 7.14 0.35
C LYS A 44 8.02 5.77 0.57
N TYR A 45 6.98 5.73 1.41
CA TYR A 45 6.14 4.55 1.60
C TYR A 45 4.80 4.78 0.91
N GLU A 46 4.34 3.78 0.18
CA GLU A 46 2.99 3.76 -0.39
C GLU A 46 2.25 2.52 0.11
N HIS A 47 0.98 2.71 0.45
CA HIS A 47 0.13 1.65 0.93
C HIS A 47 -0.96 1.37 -0.10
N TYR A 48 -1.14 0.10 -0.43
CA TYR A 48 -2.16 -0.36 -1.37
C TYR A 48 -3.16 -1.22 -0.63
N ILE A 49 -4.42 -0.87 -0.73
CA ILE A 49 -5.53 -1.58 -0.10
C ILE A 49 -6.22 -2.43 -1.15
N TYR A 50 -6.32 -3.72 -0.84
CA TYR A 50 -7.02 -4.71 -1.65
C TYR A 50 -8.14 -5.36 -0.86
N LYS A 51 -9.22 -5.70 -1.54
CA LYS A 51 -10.33 -6.48 -1.01
C LYS A 51 -10.28 -7.91 -1.54
N ARG A 52 -10.21 -8.88 -0.65
CA ARG A 52 -10.37 -10.30 -0.97
C ARG A 52 -11.86 -10.62 -1.10
N LEU A 53 -12.27 -11.16 -2.25
CA LEU A 53 -13.68 -11.30 -2.59
C LEU A 53 -14.38 -12.46 -1.86
N SER A 54 -13.65 -13.52 -1.49
CA SER A 54 -14.21 -14.70 -0.85
C SER A 54 -14.81 -14.43 0.53
N ASP A 55 -14.24 -13.49 1.28
CA ASP A 55 -14.69 -13.15 2.64
C ASP A 55 -14.82 -11.65 2.93
N ASN A 56 -14.78 -10.81 1.88
CA ASN A 56 -14.90 -9.36 1.96
C ASN A 56 -13.87 -8.66 2.87
N LYS A 57 -12.75 -9.31 3.18
CA LYS A 57 -11.70 -8.71 4.00
C LYS A 57 -10.80 -7.77 3.21
N PHE A 58 -10.26 -6.78 3.91
CA PHE A 58 -9.32 -5.82 3.35
C PHE A 58 -7.90 -6.15 3.79
N PHE A 59 -6.95 -5.89 2.91
CA PHE A 59 -5.54 -6.14 3.13
C PHE A 59 -4.71 -4.97 2.63
N MET A 60 -3.75 -4.55 3.45
CA MET A 60 -2.77 -3.52 3.13
C MET A 60 -1.44 -4.15 2.74
N ILE A 61 -0.90 -3.70 1.62
CA ILE A 61 0.44 -4.01 1.13
C ILE A 61 1.24 -2.72 1.13
N THR A 62 2.45 -2.75 1.69
CA THR A 62 3.32 -1.57 1.78
C THR A 62 4.50 -1.74 0.82
N LEU A 63 4.67 -0.77 -0.07
CA LEU A 63 5.86 -0.66 -0.91
C LEU A 63 6.72 0.50 -0.39
N TYR A 64 8.03 0.28 -0.29
CA TYR A 64 8.99 1.34 0.00
C TYR A 64 9.77 1.65 -1.28
N PHE A 65 9.88 2.95 -1.57
CA PHE A 65 10.53 3.49 -2.75
C PHE A 65 11.73 4.29 -2.28
N GLU A 66 12.90 3.69 -2.34
CA GLU A 66 14.16 4.35 -2.06
C GLU A 66 14.46 5.39 -3.16
N LYS A 67 14.89 6.58 -2.76
CA LYS A 67 15.25 7.64 -3.69
C LYS A 67 16.67 7.42 -4.19
N TYR A 68 16.85 7.30 -5.51
CA TYR A 68 18.18 7.19 -6.10
C TYR A 68 18.61 8.52 -6.73
N GLY A 69 19.67 9.13 -6.20
CA GLY A 69 20.28 10.35 -6.75
C GLY A 69 19.58 11.67 -6.42
N ALA A 70 20.05 12.77 -7.05
CA ALA A 70 19.39 14.07 -7.00
C ALA A 70 17.97 13.98 -7.60
N ASP A 71 17.07 14.89 -7.21
CA ASP A 71 15.59 14.93 -7.35
C ASP A 71 14.93 14.43 -8.67
N SER A 72 15.70 14.08 -9.69
CA SER A 72 15.29 13.75 -11.05
C SER A 72 15.57 12.30 -11.52
N TYR A 73 16.26 11.45 -10.76
CA TYR A 73 16.72 10.12 -11.26
C TYR A 73 15.83 8.90 -10.98
N GLY A 74 14.67 9.09 -10.33
CA GLY A 74 13.68 8.03 -10.12
C GLY A 74 13.83 7.29 -8.78
N TYR A 75 12.95 6.32 -8.56
CA TYR A 75 12.87 5.55 -7.31
C TYR A 75 13.28 4.09 -7.56
N HIS A 76 14.12 3.54 -6.69
CA HIS A 76 14.33 2.10 -6.58
C HIS A 76 13.31 1.53 -5.62
N VAL A 77 12.52 0.54 -6.03
CA VAL A 77 11.56 -0.11 -5.13
C VAL A 77 12.33 -1.06 -4.22
N HIS A 78 12.35 -0.74 -2.93
CA HIS A 78 12.89 -1.60 -1.88
C HIS A 78 11.72 -2.24 -1.14
N PHE A 79 11.57 -3.54 -1.31
CA PHE A 79 10.43 -4.30 -0.80
C PHE A 79 10.65 -4.61 0.69
N GLN A 80 9.85 -4.00 1.57
CA GLN A 80 10.18 -3.99 3.00
C GLN A 80 10.01 -5.37 3.66
N ASP A 81 8.93 -6.09 3.34
CA ASP A 81 8.61 -7.34 4.06
C ASP A 81 7.85 -8.40 3.25
N GLY A 82 7.31 -8.08 2.06
CA GLY A 82 6.64 -9.05 1.19
C GLY A 82 5.35 -9.62 1.80
N ILE A 83 4.65 -8.84 2.62
CA ILE A 83 3.42 -9.30 3.29
C ILE A 83 2.23 -8.37 3.10
N ALA A 84 1.06 -8.98 2.94
CA ALA A 84 -0.24 -8.32 3.04
C ALA A 84 -0.80 -8.48 4.45
N ARG A 85 -1.19 -7.36 5.08
CA ARG A 85 -1.76 -7.32 6.43
C ARG A 85 -3.25 -7.07 6.36
N GLU A 86 -4.05 -7.92 7.00
CA GLU A 86 -5.50 -7.67 7.12
C GLU A 86 -5.73 -6.35 7.88
N VAL A 87 -6.58 -5.48 7.32
CA VAL A 87 -6.97 -4.19 7.89
C VAL A 87 -8.48 -4.05 7.92
N LYS A 88 -8.98 -3.04 8.64
CA LYS A 88 -10.39 -2.67 8.68
C LYS A 88 -10.54 -1.23 8.23
N GLU A 89 -11.61 -0.95 7.50
CA GLU A 89 -12.03 0.41 7.19
C GLU A 89 -12.69 1.01 8.43
N GLU A 90 -12.20 2.17 8.89
CA GLU A 90 -12.81 2.95 9.95
C GLU A 90 -13.14 4.35 9.43
N SER A 91 -14.42 4.74 9.46
CA SER A 91 -14.84 6.09 9.11
C SER A 91 -14.87 6.98 10.36
N VAL A 92 -14.11 8.07 10.34
CA VAL A 92 -14.06 9.03 11.46
C VAL A 92 -14.79 10.32 11.08
N THR A 93 -15.89 10.63 11.76
CA THR A 93 -16.56 11.94 11.63
C THR A 93 -15.87 12.97 12.53
N LYS A 94 -15.40 14.09 11.97
CA LYS A 94 -14.77 15.19 12.73
C LYS A 94 -15.61 16.46 12.64
N THR A 95 -16.09 16.94 13.79
CA THR A 95 -16.69 18.28 13.91
C THR A 95 -15.59 19.29 14.20
N VAL A 96 -15.53 20.37 13.42
CA VAL A 96 -14.60 21.49 13.65
C VAL A 96 -15.43 22.73 13.94
N TRP A 97 -15.12 23.42 15.04
CA TRP A 97 -15.70 24.69 15.41
C TRP A 97 -14.67 25.78 15.13
N VAL A 98 -15.10 26.88 14.50
CA VAL A 98 -14.26 28.04 14.20
C VAL A 98 -14.79 29.25 14.94
N GLU A 99 -13.88 30.13 15.37
CA GLU A 99 -14.20 31.40 15.99
C GLU A 99 -14.83 32.35 14.95
N VAL A 100 -15.82 33.15 15.38
CA VAL A 100 -16.52 34.15 14.55
C VAL A 100 -16.05 35.54 14.94
#